data_AF-X5R0X0-F1
#
_entry.id   AF-X5R0X0-F1
#
_cell.length_a   1.000
_cell.length_b   1.000
_cell.length_c   1.000
_cell.angle_alpha   90.00
_cell.angle_beta   90.00
_cell.angle_gamma   90.00
#
_symmetry.space_group_name_H-M   'P 1'
#
loop_
_entity.id
_entity.type
_entity.pdbx_description
1 polymer ?
#
loop_
_entity_poly.entity_id
_entity_poly.type
_entity_poly.pdbx_seq_one_letter_code
_entity_poly.pdbx_strand_id
1 'polypeptide(L)'
;MPGVVAESTFGKRSVILALTALAAGAIAITALIAMPSDASPLLQNSATGFFAAVFFLAGPLAHLTGVVFGLMALGRSNDSRVLGLAGIVVNGASLAAGVFMLWGMASTIGAFT
;
A
#
# COMPACT_ATOMS: atom_id res chain seq x y z
N MET A 1 38.42 11.42 10.50
CA MET A 1 38.14 11.47 9.06
C MET A 1 36.99 12.44 8.83
N PRO A 2 37.16 13.51 8.04
CA PRO A 2 36.06 14.42 7.75
C PRO A 2 35.01 13.70 6.89
N GLY A 3 33.76 13.68 7.38
CA GLY A 3 32.58 13.81 6.51
C GLY A 3 32.02 12.57 5.82
N VAL A 4 31.96 11.39 6.44
CA VAL A 4 30.99 10.38 5.99
C VAL A 4 29.59 10.88 6.38
N VAL A 5 28.98 11.70 5.53
CA VAL A 5 27.57 12.05 5.67
C VAL A 5 26.81 10.75 5.49
N ALA A 6 26.25 10.21 6.58
CA ALA A 6 25.46 8.99 6.51
C ALA A 6 24.36 9.17 5.44
N GLU A 7 24.31 8.25 4.47
CA GLU A 7 23.25 8.27 3.46
C GLU A 7 21.90 8.09 4.15
N SER A 8 20.98 8.99 3.85
CA SER A 8 19.60 8.82 4.24
C SER A 8 18.97 7.74 3.36
N THR A 9 17.98 7.01 3.92
CA THR A 9 17.39 5.85 3.24
C THR A 9 15.88 6.00 3.04
N PHE A 10 15.35 7.22 3.08
CA PHE A 10 13.91 7.45 2.93
C PHE A 10 13.41 7.06 1.55
N GLY A 11 14.17 7.34 0.47
CA GLY A 11 13.77 6.95 -0.89
C GLY A 11 13.62 5.42 -1.00
N LYS A 12 14.59 4.68 -0.46
CA LYS A 12 14.54 3.21 -0.41
C LYS A 12 13.37 2.70 0.44
N ARG A 13 13.16 3.28 1.63
CA ARG A 13 12.04 2.90 2.53
C ARG A 13 10.69 3.17 1.89
N SER A 14 10.54 4.27 1.15
CA SER A 14 9.32 4.62 0.40
C SER A 14 8.96 3.53 -0.62
N VAL A 15 9.94 3.08 -1.41
CA VAL A 15 9.75 2.00 -2.38
C VAL A 15 9.45 0.67 -1.68
N ILE A 16 10.17 0.33 -0.62
CA ILE A 16 9.92 -0.90 0.15
C ILE A 16 8.48 -0.93 0.66
N LEU A 17 8.00 0.15 1.28
CA LEU A 17 6.63 0.24 1.78
C LEU A 17 5.61 0.05 0.65
N ALA A 18 5.86 0.65 -0.52
CA ALA A 18 4.99 0.50 -1.69
C ALA A 18 4.87 -0.98 -2.10
N LEU A 19 6.01 -1.65 -2.27
CA LEU A 19 6.07 -3.04 -2.71
C LEU A 19 5.50 -3.99 -1.67
N THR A 20 5.78 -3.77 -0.38
CA THR A 20 5.25 -4.62 0.68
C THR A 20 3.74 -4.49 0.82
N ALA A 21 3.21 -3.27 0.70
CA ALA A 21 1.77 -3.03 0.75
C ALA A 21 1.05 -3.65 -0.46
N LEU A 22 1.63 -3.51 -1.67
CA LEU A 22 1.12 -4.17 -2.87
C LEU A 22 1.12 -5.69 -2.74
N ALA A 23 2.22 -6.27 -2.26
CA ALA A 23 2.32 -7.70 -2.06
C ALA A 23 1.31 -8.22 -1.04
N ALA A 24 1.17 -7.53 0.11
CA ALA A 24 0.17 -7.87 1.12
C ALA A 24 -1.26 -7.79 0.56
N GLY A 25 -1.57 -6.74 -0.21
CA GLY A 25 -2.86 -6.59 -0.88
C GLY A 25 -3.14 -7.72 -1.87
N ALA A 26 -2.16 -8.07 -2.71
CA ALA A 26 -2.28 -9.17 -3.66
C ALA A 26 -2.51 -10.52 -2.98
N ILE A 27 -1.79 -10.79 -1.87
CA ILE A 27 -1.98 -12.00 -1.06
C ILE A 27 -3.38 -12.02 -0.46
N ALA A 28 -3.86 -10.91 0.10
CA ALA A 28 -5.19 -10.83 0.70
C ALA A 28 -6.31 -11.07 -0.33
N ILE A 29 -6.21 -10.48 -1.52
CA ILE A 29 -7.15 -10.72 -2.62
C ILE A 29 -7.11 -12.18 -3.07
N THR A 30 -5.91 -12.73 -3.26
CA THR A 30 -5.72 -14.12 -3.70
C THR A 30 -6.32 -15.09 -2.68
N ALA A 31 -6.15 -14.83 -1.38
CA ALA A 31 -6.71 -15.66 -0.32
C ALA A 31 -8.24 -15.69 -0.34
N LEU A 32 -8.89 -14.59 -0.72
CA LEU A 32 -10.35 -14.55 -0.90
C LEU A 32 -10.80 -15.25 -2.18
N ILE A 33 -10.13 -14.99 -3.31
CA ILE A 33 -10.52 -15.56 -4.62
C ILE A 33 -10.29 -17.07 -4.65
N ALA A 34 -9.21 -17.55 -4.05
CA ALA A 34 -8.86 -18.97 -4.02
C ALA A 34 -9.62 -19.75 -2.94
N MET A 35 -10.46 -19.08 -2.13
CA MET A 35 -11.20 -19.74 -1.06
C MET A 35 -12.27 -20.68 -1.64
N PRO A 36 -12.30 -21.97 -1.23
CA PRO A 36 -13.37 -22.87 -1.61
C PRO A 36 -14.74 -22.37 -1.14
N SER A 37 -15.78 -22.54 -1.96
CA SER A 37 -17.14 -22.12 -1.62
C SER A 37 -17.74 -22.85 -0.41
N ASP A 38 -17.21 -24.04 -0.09
CA ASP A 38 -17.58 -24.88 1.03
C ASP A 38 -16.64 -24.71 2.26
N ALA A 39 -15.75 -23.72 2.24
CA ALA A 39 -14.91 -23.37 3.37
C ALA A 39 -15.73 -23.09 4.63
N SER A 40 -15.19 -23.42 5.80
CA SER A 40 -15.89 -23.18 7.07
C SER A 40 -16.18 -21.69 7.30
N PRO A 41 -17.28 -21.34 7.99
CA PRO A 41 -17.61 -19.93 8.28
C PRO A 41 -16.48 -19.20 9.03
N LEU A 42 -15.75 -19.91 9.89
CA LEU A 42 -14.60 -19.36 10.59
C LEU A 42 -13.51 -18.91 9.59
N LEU A 43 -13.15 -19.77 8.63
CA LEU A 43 -12.12 -19.46 7.65
C LEU A 43 -12.54 -18.29 6.74
N GLN A 44 -13.80 -18.28 6.30
CA GLN A 44 -14.36 -17.18 5.50
C GLN A 44 -14.30 -15.84 6.25
N ASN A 45 -14.72 -15.83 7.52
CA ASN A 45 -14.69 -14.63 8.36
C ASN A 45 -13.27 -14.16 8.64
N SER A 46 -12.34 -15.08 8.90
CA SER A 46 -10.93 -14.74 9.11
C SER A 46 -10.27 -14.15 7.87
N ALA A 47 -10.49 -14.73 6.69
CA ALA A 47 -9.93 -14.20 5.45
C ALA A 47 -10.54 -12.85 5.07
N THR A 48 -11.86 -12.69 5.25
CA THR A 48 -12.53 -11.40 5.05
C THR A 48 -12.00 -10.34 6.00
N GLY A 49 -11.83 -10.67 7.28
CA GLY A 49 -11.25 -9.77 8.29
C GLY A 49 -9.80 -9.41 7.96
N PHE A 50 -8.98 -10.37 7.53
CA PHE A 50 -7.61 -10.13 7.08
C PHE A 50 -7.56 -9.20 5.86
N PHE A 51 -8.39 -9.46 4.85
CA PHE A 51 -8.52 -8.58 3.69
C PHE A 51 -8.91 -7.17 4.10
N ALA A 52 -9.90 -7.03 4.99
CA ALA A 52 -10.33 -5.72 5.46
C ALA A 52 -9.21 -4.97 6.20
N ALA A 53 -8.47 -5.66 7.08
CA ALA A 53 -7.34 -5.08 7.80
C ALA A 53 -6.22 -4.61 6.86
N VAL A 54 -5.91 -5.40 5.82
CA VAL A 54 -4.90 -5.04 4.83
C VAL A 54 -5.37 -3.89 3.95
N PHE A 55 -6.58 -3.97 3.40
CA PHE A 55 -7.04 -3.06 2.34
C PHE A 55 -7.54 -1.71 2.87
N PHE A 56 -8.19 -1.69 4.05
CA PHE A 56 -8.76 -0.46 4.61
C PHE A 56 -7.88 0.22 5.65
N LEU A 57 -6.84 -0.45 6.16
CA LEU A 57 -6.00 0.10 7.22
C LEU A 57 -4.51 0.01 6.89
N ALA A 58 -3.93 -1.19 6.87
CA ALA A 58 -2.47 -1.32 6.77
C ALA A 58 -1.91 -0.80 5.44
N GLY A 59 -2.53 -1.17 4.31
CA GLY A 59 -2.15 -0.72 2.97
C GLY A 59 -2.21 0.81 2.82
N PRO A 60 -3.35 1.46 3.11
CA PRO A 60 -3.44 2.92 3.05
C PRO A 60 -2.41 3.64 3.94
N LEU A 61 -2.21 3.17 5.18
CA LEU A 61 -1.21 3.75 6.08
C LEU A 61 0.22 3.56 5.55
N ALA A 62 0.53 2.38 5.01
CA ALA A 62 1.84 2.10 4.42
C ALA A 62 2.10 2.99 3.19
N HIS A 63 1.10 3.16 2.32
CA HIS A 63 1.24 4.00 1.14
C HIS A 63 1.35 5.49 1.49
N LEU A 64 0.54 6.00 2.42
CA LEU A 64 0.66 7.38 2.89
C LEU A 64 2.04 7.65 3.52
N THR A 65 2.50 6.73 4.37
CA THR A 65 3.85 6.80 4.95
C THR A 65 4.92 6.74 3.86
N GLY A 66 4.73 5.89 2.86
CA GLY A 66 5.59 5.78 1.69
C GLY A 66 5.69 7.10 0.92
N VAL A 67 4.56 7.77 0.64
CA VAL A 67 4.56 9.11 0.01
C VAL A 67 5.36 10.10 0.85
N VAL A 68 5.14 10.15 2.17
CA VAL A 68 5.88 11.05 3.08
C VAL A 68 7.38 10.78 3.02
N PHE A 69 7.82 9.52 3.07
CA PHE A 69 9.24 9.17 2.93
C PHE A 69 9.80 9.57 1.57
N GLY A 70 9.03 9.39 0.49
CA GLY A 70 9.44 9.81 -0.83
C GLY A 70 9.65 11.33 -0.91
N LEU A 71 8.74 12.12 -0.34
CA LEU A 71 8.87 13.58 -0.25
C LEU A 71 10.09 14.01 0.58
N MET A 72 10.34 13.33 1.70
CA MET A 72 11.53 13.58 2.53
C MET A 72 12.84 13.32 1.78
N ALA A 73 12.86 12.29 0.91
CA ALA A 73 14.03 11.97 0.08
C ALA A 73 14.32 13.05 -0.97
N LEU A 74 13.27 13.72 -1.51
CA LEU A 74 13.47 14.83 -2.45
C LEU A 74 14.13 16.06 -1.80
N GLY A 75 13.75 16.34 -0.55
CA GLY A 75 14.26 17.49 0.22
C GLY A 75 15.66 17.30 0.80
N ARG A 76 16.24 16.11 0.72
CA ARG A 76 17.55 15.78 1.29
C ARG A 76 18.60 15.59 0.19
N SER A 77 19.76 16.22 0.35
CA SER A 77 20.89 16.10 -0.59
C SER A 77 21.66 14.79 -0.44
N ASN A 78 21.51 14.10 0.69
CA ASN A 78 22.16 12.83 1.01
C ASN A 78 21.22 11.61 0.87
N ASP A 79 20.12 11.73 0.12
CA ASP A 79 19.19 10.63 -0.18
C ASP A 79 19.01 10.48 -1.70
N SER A 80 18.51 9.32 -2.13
CA SER A 80 18.23 9.07 -3.53
C SER A 80 16.90 9.71 -3.94
N ARG A 81 17.00 10.84 -4.64
CA ARG A 81 15.83 11.52 -5.22
C ARG A 81 15.08 10.64 -6.22
N VAL A 82 15.79 9.80 -6.98
CA VAL A 82 15.19 8.87 -7.96
C VAL A 82 14.30 7.85 -7.24
N LEU A 83 14.80 7.24 -6.16
CA LEU A 83 13.98 6.33 -5.35
C LEU A 83 12.85 7.07 -4.63
N GLY A 84 13.08 8.31 -4.19
CA GLY A 84 12.04 9.18 -3.66
C GLY A 84 10.89 9.41 -4.63
N LEU A 85 11.18 9.79 -5.88
CA LEU A 85 10.20 9.97 -6.94
C LEU A 85 9.47 8.67 -7.28
N ALA A 86 10.21 7.57 -7.46
CA ALA A 86 9.62 6.26 -7.74
C ALA A 86 8.65 5.85 -6.61
N GLY A 87 9.07 6.02 -5.36
CA GLY A 87 8.26 5.77 -4.18
C GLY A 87 6.99 6.62 -4.13
N ILE A 88 7.07 7.93 -4.40
CA ILE A 88 5.89 8.80 -4.49
C ILE A 88 4.91 8.30 -5.56
N VAL A 89 5.41 8.03 -6.76
CA VAL A 89 4.57 7.62 -7.89
C VAL A 89 3.85 6.31 -7.57
N VAL A 90 4.58 5.28 -7.11
CA VAL A 90 3.96 3.98 -6.86
C VAL A 90 2.98 4.04 -5.68
N ASN A 91 3.35 4.67 -4.56
CA ASN A 91 2.45 4.79 -3.41
C ASN A 91 1.21 5.65 -3.72
N GLY A 92 1.42 6.79 -4.39
CA GLY A 92 0.34 7.70 -4.78
C GLY A 92 -0.63 7.07 -5.78
N ALA A 93 -0.11 6.39 -6.80
CA ALA A 93 -0.93 5.65 -7.76
C ALA A 93 -1.70 4.51 -7.07
N SER A 94 -1.08 3.80 -6.12
CA SER A 94 -1.75 2.74 -5.35
C SER A 94 -2.90 3.28 -4.49
N LEU A 95 -2.72 4.43 -3.84
CA LEU A 95 -3.78 5.11 -3.10
C LEU A 95 -4.92 5.54 -4.03
N ALA A 96 -4.59 6.16 -5.16
CA ALA A 96 -5.59 6.59 -6.14
C ALA A 96 -6.40 5.40 -6.69
N ALA A 97 -5.73 4.30 -7.02
CA ALA A 97 -6.38 3.06 -7.44
C ALA A 97 -7.27 2.49 -6.34
N GLY A 98 -6.79 2.46 -5.09
CA GLY A 98 -7.57 2.08 -3.91
C GLY A 98 -8.86 2.88 -3.76
N VAL A 99 -8.76 4.22 -3.77
CA VAL A 99 -9.90 5.12 -3.67
C VAL A 99 -10.87 4.93 -4.85
N PHE A 100 -10.37 4.78 -6.07
CA PHE A 100 -11.21 4.57 -7.24
C PHE A 100 -11.98 3.24 -7.17
N MET A 101 -11.34 2.16 -6.69
CA MET A 101 -12.01 0.89 -6.44
C MET A 101 -13.13 1.03 -5.41
N LEU A 102 -12.87 1.73 -4.29
CA LEU A 102 -13.88 1.97 -3.26
C LEU A 102 -15.05 2.81 -3.78
N TRP A 103 -14.76 3.83 -4.57
CA TRP A 103 -15.78 4.65 -5.22
C TRP A 103 -16.62 3.83 -6.21
N GLY A 104 -16.00 2.94 -7.00
CA GLY A 104 -16.70 1.99 -7.86
C GLY A 104 -17.63 1.07 -7.07
N MET A 105 -17.16 0.48 -5.97
CA MET A 105 -17.99 -0.35 -5.10
C MET A 105 -19.18 0.45 -4.52
N ALA A 106 -18.93 1.64 -3.98
CA ALA A 106 -19.99 2.48 -3.40
C ALA A 106 -21.03 2.92 -4.44
N SER A 107 -20.60 3.24 -5.66
CA SER A 107 -21.49 3.66 -6.76
C SER A 107 -22.34 2.52 -7.32
N THR A 108 -21.87 1.26 -7.26
CA THR A 108 -22.71 0.09 -7.60
C THR A 108 -23.75 -0.25 -6.52
N ILE A 109 -23.45 0.04 -5.24
CA ILE A 109 -24.41 -0.16 -4.14
C ILE A 109 -25.57 0.87 -4.21
N GLY A 110 -25.29 2.11 -4.64
CA GLY A 110 -26.31 3.13 -4.85
C GLY A 110 -27.28 2.86 -6.02
N ALA A 111 -27.05 1.82 -6.83
CA ALA A 111 -27.97 1.42 -7.91
C ALA A 111 -29.12 0.49 -7.43
N PHE A 112 -29.09 0.06 -6.16
CA PHE A 112 -30.11 -0.81 -5.54
C PHE A 112 -30.89 -0.14 -4.38
N THR A 113 -30.65 1.16 -4.15
CA THR A 113 -31.46 2.03 -3.27
C THR A 113 -32.24 3.01 -4.13
#